data_AF-A0A8T5I2L9-F1
#
_entry.id   AF-A0A8T5I2L9-F1
#
_cell.length_a   1.000
_cell.length_b   1.000
_cell.length_c   1.000
_cell.angle_alpha   90.00
_cell.angle_beta   90.00
_cell.angle_gamma   90.00
#
_symmetry.space_group_name_H-M   'P 1'
#
loop_
_entity.id
_entity.type
_entity.pdbx_description
1 polymer ?
#
loop_
_entity_poly.entity_id
_entity_poly.type
_entity_poly.pdbx_seq_one_letter_code
_entity_poly.pdbx_strand_id
1 'polypeptide(L)'
;MKISDLINKEKIPTSIRAYIIYKNKHYFVCDGKLENGFDSKQKIEKTRDSVLSKFSKMSFLFDEIIRLRITGFQNDGSSSELLYLLNLVPMNRKIRTLYDWKVFDPKFTQILSRLFDARNSIVHCMSLDDVKYVPDEEVSLSTNAGFKQFSKNLEKAWKDLIEIYKIQQNKIELN
;
A
#
# COMPACT_ATOMS: atom_id res chain seq x y z
N MET A 1 12.85 -19.60 -9.32
CA MET A 1 13.90 -18.82 -8.60
C MET A 1 13.40 -18.49 -7.19
N LYS A 2 14.24 -18.45 -6.13
CA LYS A 2 13.76 -18.03 -4.80
C LYS A 2 13.86 -16.50 -4.63
N ILE A 3 13.02 -15.93 -3.77
CA ILE A 3 13.09 -14.50 -3.39
C ILE A 3 14.49 -14.13 -2.86
N SER A 4 15.10 -15.02 -2.07
CA SER A 4 16.47 -14.87 -1.58
C SER A 4 17.48 -14.71 -2.70
N ASP A 5 17.28 -15.41 -3.81
CA ASP A 5 18.22 -15.42 -4.94
C ASP A 5 18.13 -14.10 -5.71
N LEU A 6 16.94 -13.50 -5.80
CA LEU A 6 16.75 -12.15 -6.37
C LEU A 6 17.49 -11.08 -5.58
N ILE A 7 17.38 -11.11 -4.25
CA ILE A 7 17.97 -10.09 -3.38
C ILE A 7 19.50 -10.18 -3.36
N ASN A 8 20.04 -11.40 -3.53
CA ASN A 8 21.48 -11.64 -3.49
C ASN A 8 22.15 -11.67 -4.87
N LYS A 9 21.38 -11.54 -5.97
CA LYS A 9 21.91 -11.61 -7.33
C LYS A 9 22.58 -10.29 -7.73
N GLU A 10 23.78 -10.41 -8.29
CA GLU A 10 24.46 -9.27 -8.95
C GLU A 10 23.77 -8.87 -10.26
N LYS A 11 23.11 -9.82 -10.94
CA LYS A 11 22.43 -9.56 -12.22
C LYS A 11 21.01 -10.11 -12.21
N ILE A 12 20.05 -9.20 -12.14
CA ILE A 12 18.62 -9.51 -12.13
C ILE A 12 18.07 -9.41 -13.56
N PRO A 13 17.24 -10.37 -14.03
CA PRO A 13 16.59 -10.27 -15.33
C PRO A 13 15.73 -9.01 -15.46
N THR A 14 15.79 -8.34 -16.61
CA THR A 14 14.96 -7.15 -16.90
C THR A 14 13.49 -7.50 -17.08
N SER A 15 13.17 -8.77 -17.35
CA SER A 15 11.81 -9.31 -17.43
C SER A 15 11.10 -9.41 -16.07
N ILE A 16 11.78 -9.06 -14.97
CA ILE A 16 11.23 -9.12 -13.62
C ILE A 16 10.94 -7.72 -13.10
N ARG A 17 9.71 -7.52 -12.63
CA ARG A 17 9.29 -6.39 -11.81
C ARG A 17 8.63 -6.90 -10.55
N ALA A 18 9.15 -6.54 -9.40
CA ALA A 18 8.68 -7.05 -8.12
C ALA A 18 8.89 -6.03 -7.01
N TYR A 19 7.86 -5.76 -6.22
CA TYR A 19 8.08 -5.31 -4.85
C TYR A 19 8.24 -6.56 -3.98
N ILE A 20 9.22 -6.56 -3.08
CA ILE A 20 9.59 -7.74 -2.32
C ILE A 20 9.74 -7.36 -0.86
N ILE A 21 9.06 -8.08 0.03
CA ILE A 21 9.26 -7.99 1.47
C ILE A 21 9.95 -9.27 1.94
N TYR A 22 11.18 -9.15 2.42
CA TYR A 22 11.99 -10.25 2.92
C TYR A 22 12.71 -9.86 4.21
N LYS A 23 12.56 -10.67 5.27
CA LYS A 23 13.13 -10.41 6.61
C LYS A 23 12.82 -8.98 7.11
N ASN A 24 11.59 -8.50 6.88
CA ASN A 24 11.11 -7.14 7.23
C ASN A 24 11.84 -5.97 6.55
N LYS A 25 12.67 -6.26 5.53
CA LYS A 25 13.20 -5.27 4.59
C LYS A 25 12.40 -5.32 3.30
N HIS A 26 12.22 -4.15 2.71
CA HIS A 26 11.46 -3.99 1.49
C HIS A 26 12.44 -3.67 0.37
N TYR A 27 12.20 -4.25 -0.80
CA TYR A 27 13.01 -4.10 -1.99
C TYR A 27 12.10 -3.84 -3.17
N PHE A 28 12.61 -3.11 -4.15
CA PHE A 28 11.95 -2.94 -5.44
C PHE A 28 12.89 -3.39 -6.55
N VAL A 29 12.40 -4.28 -7.38
CA VAL A 29 13.09 -4.80 -8.56
C VAL A 29 12.36 -4.29 -9.79
N CYS A 30 13.08 -3.65 -10.70
CA CYS A 30 12.58 -3.23 -12.00
C CYS A 30 13.74 -3.08 -12.97
N ASP A 31 13.58 -3.50 -14.22
CA ASP A 31 14.57 -3.33 -15.29
C ASP A 31 15.98 -3.79 -14.91
N GLY A 32 16.06 -4.90 -14.17
CA GLY A 32 17.33 -5.50 -13.74
C GLY A 32 18.03 -4.78 -12.59
N LYS A 33 17.41 -3.76 -11.99
CA LYS A 33 17.93 -3.03 -10.82
C LYS A 33 17.20 -3.46 -9.55
N LEU A 34 17.95 -3.50 -8.44
CA LEU A 34 17.43 -3.70 -7.10
C LEU A 34 17.59 -2.39 -6.30
N GLU A 35 16.48 -1.85 -5.85
CA GLU A 35 16.44 -0.63 -5.04
C GLU A 35 15.83 -0.92 -3.67
N ASN A 36 16.12 -0.05 -2.70
CA ASN A 36 15.46 -0.11 -1.40
C ASN A 36 13.99 0.29 -1.55
N GLY A 37 13.10 -0.51 -0.98
CA GLY A 37 11.69 -0.19 -0.87
C GLY A 37 11.37 0.73 0.31
N PHE A 38 10.11 0.80 0.68
CA PHE A 38 9.64 1.61 1.81
C PHE A 38 10.09 1.03 3.15
N ASP A 39 10.36 1.87 4.16
CA ASP A 39 10.58 1.35 5.51
C ASP A 39 9.34 0.62 6.03
N SER A 40 9.56 -0.54 6.65
CA SER A 40 8.48 -1.33 7.26
C SER A 40 7.82 -0.60 8.43
N LYS A 41 8.61 0.18 9.18
CA LYS A 41 8.14 1.08 10.24
C LYS A 41 8.09 2.51 9.71
N GLN A 42 6.91 3.11 9.75
CA GLN A 42 6.69 4.47 9.30
C GLN A 42 6.08 5.24 10.45
N LYS A 43 6.71 6.35 10.85
CA LYS A 43 6.13 7.30 11.80
C LYS A 43 5.23 8.25 11.03
N ILE A 44 4.08 8.58 11.61
CA ILE A 44 3.16 9.56 11.02
C ILE A 44 3.24 10.84 11.86
N GLU A 45 3.61 11.92 11.21
CA GLU A 45 3.64 13.25 11.81
C GLU A 45 2.31 13.95 11.57
N LYS A 46 1.96 14.88 12.46
CA LYS A 46 0.72 15.66 12.36
C LYS A 46 0.86 16.77 11.31
N THR A 47 1.12 16.37 10.08
CA THR A 47 1.20 17.24 8.91
C THR A 47 0.47 16.59 7.75
N ARG A 48 -0.14 17.40 6.89
CA ARG A 48 -0.87 16.94 5.71
C ARG A 48 0.03 16.05 4.84
N ASP A 49 1.25 16.48 4.58
CA ASP A 49 2.17 15.77 3.69
C ASP A 49 2.65 14.43 4.26
N SER A 50 2.89 14.35 5.58
CA SER A 50 3.25 13.08 6.22
C SER A 50 2.12 12.06 6.09
N VAL A 51 0.87 12.48 6.32
CA VAL A 51 -0.31 11.62 6.18
C VAL A 51 -0.54 11.22 4.72
N LEU A 52 -0.47 12.16 3.78
CA LEU A 52 -0.66 11.86 2.35
C LEU A 52 0.45 10.96 1.79
N SER A 53 1.70 11.14 2.23
CA SER A 53 2.81 10.24 1.90
C SER A 53 2.52 8.81 2.35
N LYS A 54 1.94 8.65 3.54
CA LYS A 54 1.54 7.33 4.05
C LYS A 54 0.47 6.67 3.19
N PHE A 55 -0.56 7.42 2.80
CA PHE A 55 -1.59 6.91 1.90
C PHE A 55 -1.06 6.59 0.51
N SER A 56 -0.12 7.38 -0.02
CA SER A 56 0.55 7.07 -1.30
C SER A 56 1.25 5.70 -1.27
N LYS A 57 1.96 5.39 -0.18
CA LYS A 57 2.60 4.08 0.02
C LYS A 57 1.58 2.93 0.12
N MET A 58 0.42 3.17 0.76
CA MET A 58 -0.67 2.18 0.80
C MET A 58 -1.26 1.95 -0.59
N SER A 59 -1.53 3.02 -1.35
CA SER A 59 -1.99 2.96 -2.74
C SER A 59 -1.06 2.12 -3.60
N PHE A 60 0.25 2.37 -3.49
CA PHE A 60 1.27 1.58 -4.18
C PHE A 60 1.15 0.08 -3.84
N LEU A 61 1.00 -0.28 -2.57
CA LEU A 61 0.84 -1.69 -2.19
C LEU A 61 -0.46 -2.30 -2.72
N PHE A 62 -1.55 -1.55 -2.81
CA PHE A 62 -2.78 -2.06 -3.43
C PHE A 62 -2.56 -2.39 -4.91
N ASP A 63 -1.88 -1.49 -5.62
CA ASP A 63 -1.54 -1.70 -7.03
C ASP A 63 -0.61 -2.88 -7.20
N GLU A 64 0.39 -3.04 -6.33
CA GLU A 64 1.26 -4.21 -6.35
C GLU A 64 0.53 -5.52 -6.05
N ILE A 65 -0.44 -5.53 -5.12
CA ILE A 65 -1.25 -6.74 -4.87
C ILE A 65 -2.05 -7.10 -6.12
N ILE A 66 -2.69 -6.12 -6.75
CA ILE A 66 -3.49 -6.35 -7.95
C ILE A 66 -2.60 -6.84 -9.10
N ARG A 67 -1.48 -6.17 -9.32
CA ARG A 67 -0.50 -6.55 -10.35
C ARG A 67 0.06 -7.95 -10.11
N LEU A 68 0.49 -8.27 -8.89
CA LEU A 68 0.99 -9.61 -8.54
C LEU A 68 -0.03 -10.70 -8.87
N ARG A 69 -1.31 -10.43 -8.66
CA ARG A 69 -2.36 -11.41 -8.93
C ARG A 69 -2.63 -11.62 -10.42
N ILE A 70 -2.46 -10.58 -11.24
CA ILE A 70 -2.78 -10.61 -12.68
C ILE A 70 -1.56 -11.01 -13.51
N THR A 71 -0.41 -10.35 -13.31
CA THR A 71 0.80 -10.52 -14.13
C THR A 71 1.95 -11.16 -13.36
N GLY A 72 1.77 -11.52 -12.09
CA GLY A 72 2.86 -12.04 -11.26
C GLY A 72 4.04 -11.07 -11.20
N PHE A 73 5.24 -11.59 -11.41
CA PHE A 73 6.48 -10.82 -11.42
C PHE A 73 6.92 -10.35 -12.81
N GLN A 74 6.10 -10.53 -13.84
CA GLN A 74 6.46 -10.16 -15.21
C GLN A 74 6.62 -8.63 -15.36
N ASN A 75 7.58 -8.23 -16.20
CA ASN A 75 7.86 -6.87 -16.63
C ASN A 75 7.76 -6.78 -18.16
N ASP A 76 6.54 -6.87 -18.67
CA ASP A 76 6.22 -6.82 -20.10
C ASP A 76 5.23 -5.69 -20.42
N GLY A 77 4.78 -5.63 -21.68
CA GLY A 77 3.79 -4.64 -22.13
C GLY A 77 2.48 -4.72 -21.33
N SER A 78 1.98 -5.93 -21.09
CA SER A 78 0.76 -6.18 -20.30
C SER A 78 0.87 -5.62 -18.88
N SER A 79 2.03 -5.80 -18.23
CA SER A 79 2.28 -5.24 -16.89
C SER A 79 2.24 -3.70 -16.89
N SER A 80 2.80 -3.09 -17.94
CA SER A 80 2.84 -1.63 -18.11
C SER A 80 1.45 -1.04 -18.35
N GLU A 81 0.66 -1.68 -19.22
CA GLU A 81 -0.73 -1.30 -19.51
C GLU A 81 -1.62 -1.45 -18.26
N LEU A 82 -1.46 -2.55 -17.50
CA LEU A 82 -2.19 -2.73 -16.25
C LEU A 82 -1.87 -1.63 -15.24
N LEU A 83 -0.60 -1.27 -15.06
CA LEU A 83 -0.20 -0.18 -14.16
C LEU A 83 -0.81 1.17 -14.58
N TYR A 84 -0.84 1.46 -15.88
CA TYR A 84 -1.53 2.64 -16.40
C TYR A 84 -3.01 2.63 -16.02
N LEU A 85 -3.72 1.52 -16.25
CA LEU A 85 -5.13 1.38 -15.87
C LEU A 85 -5.33 1.54 -14.36
N LEU A 86 -4.49 0.91 -13.54
CA LEU A 86 -4.57 1.02 -12.08
C LEU A 86 -4.41 2.47 -11.62
N ASN A 87 -3.55 3.28 -12.26
CA ASN A 87 -3.41 4.69 -11.93
C ASN A 87 -4.68 5.52 -12.18
N LEU A 88 -5.54 5.09 -13.10
CA LEU A 88 -6.83 5.74 -13.39
C LEU A 88 -7.95 5.27 -12.46
N VAL A 89 -7.81 4.10 -11.83
CA VAL A 89 -8.86 3.53 -10.97
C VAL A 89 -8.88 4.24 -9.61
N PRO A 90 -10.04 4.77 -9.18
CA PRO A 90 -10.18 5.37 -7.85
C PRO A 90 -9.90 4.37 -6.72
N MET A 91 -9.36 4.90 -5.62
CA MET A 91 -8.90 4.08 -4.49
C MET A 91 -9.99 3.22 -3.85
N ASN A 92 -11.18 3.77 -3.68
CA ASN A 92 -12.34 3.04 -3.17
C ASN A 92 -12.72 1.83 -4.05
N ARG A 93 -12.54 1.94 -5.38
CA ARG A 93 -12.74 0.83 -6.30
C ARG A 93 -11.67 -0.24 -6.13
N LYS A 94 -10.39 0.13 -5.95
CA LYS A 94 -9.31 -0.83 -5.64
C LYS A 94 -9.57 -1.60 -4.34
N ILE A 95 -9.97 -0.90 -3.28
CA ILE A 95 -10.34 -1.51 -1.99
C ILE A 95 -11.50 -2.50 -2.18
N ARG A 96 -12.54 -2.11 -2.92
CA ARG A 96 -13.68 -2.99 -3.20
C ARG A 96 -13.26 -4.22 -4.00
N THR A 97 -12.45 -4.07 -5.04
CA THR A 97 -11.92 -5.19 -5.83
C THR A 97 -11.14 -6.16 -4.95
N LEU A 98 -10.25 -5.67 -4.08
CA LEU A 98 -9.46 -6.52 -3.18
C LEU A 98 -10.32 -7.24 -2.13
N TYR A 99 -11.42 -6.63 -1.71
CA TYR A 99 -12.43 -7.28 -0.88
C TYR A 99 -13.19 -8.38 -1.64
N ASP A 100 -13.69 -8.09 -2.84
CA ASP A 100 -14.43 -9.05 -3.67
C ASP A 100 -13.57 -10.28 -4.00
N TRP A 101 -12.28 -10.04 -4.21
CA TRP A 101 -11.24 -11.05 -4.44
C TRP A 101 -10.80 -11.82 -3.19
N LYS A 102 -11.42 -11.55 -2.03
CA LYS A 102 -11.12 -12.16 -0.72
C LYS A 102 -9.66 -11.96 -0.28
N VAL A 103 -9.02 -10.89 -0.75
CA VAL A 103 -7.71 -10.47 -0.26
C VAL A 103 -7.85 -9.65 1.01
N PHE A 104 -8.85 -8.77 1.06
CA PHE A 104 -9.23 -8.03 2.25
C PHE A 104 -10.45 -8.66 2.92
N ASP A 105 -10.40 -8.82 4.24
CA ASP A 105 -11.55 -9.23 5.02
C ASP A 105 -12.54 -8.04 5.23
N PRO A 106 -13.79 -8.30 5.64
CA PRO A 106 -14.79 -7.24 5.84
C PRO A 106 -14.36 -6.18 6.85
N LYS A 107 -13.70 -6.57 7.96
CA LYS A 107 -13.30 -5.67 9.04
C LYS A 107 -12.19 -4.74 8.58
N PHE A 108 -11.17 -5.30 7.92
CA PHE A 108 -10.08 -4.53 7.35
C PHE A 108 -10.58 -3.56 6.27
N THR A 109 -11.50 -4.01 5.42
CA THR A 109 -12.13 -3.19 4.37
C THR A 109 -12.89 -2.00 4.97
N GLN A 110 -13.63 -2.21 6.06
CA GLN A 110 -14.34 -1.14 6.77
C GLN A 110 -13.37 -0.09 7.34
N ILE A 111 -12.28 -0.54 7.99
CA ILE A 111 -11.24 0.34 8.53
C ILE A 111 -10.60 1.18 7.41
N LEU A 112 -10.24 0.55 6.29
CA LEU A 112 -9.67 1.24 5.14
C LEU A 112 -10.63 2.27 4.57
N SER A 113 -11.91 1.93 4.41
CA SER A 113 -12.92 2.86 3.87
C SER A 113 -12.98 4.14 4.71
N ARG A 114 -13.11 4.00 6.04
CA ARG A 114 -13.12 5.14 6.99
C ARG A 114 -11.83 5.98 6.93
N LEU A 115 -10.67 5.34 6.78
CA LEU A 115 -9.38 6.03 6.65
C LEU A 115 -9.29 6.79 5.31
N PHE A 116 -9.76 6.21 4.21
CA PHE A 116 -9.70 6.83 2.90
C PHE A 116 -10.75 7.94 2.71
N ASP A 117 -11.88 7.87 3.41
CA ASP A 117 -12.82 8.98 3.51
C ASP A 117 -12.15 10.19 4.18
N ALA A 118 -11.48 9.99 5.31
CA ALA A 118 -10.67 11.04 5.94
C ALA A 118 -9.55 11.54 5.02
N ARG A 119 -8.86 10.64 4.29
CA ARG A 119 -7.85 11.03 3.29
C ARG A 119 -8.40 11.97 2.24
N ASN A 120 -9.61 11.73 1.73
CA ASN A 120 -10.22 12.59 0.72
C ASN A 120 -10.41 14.01 1.25
N SER A 121 -10.89 14.16 2.49
CA SER A 121 -10.93 15.47 3.16
C SER A 121 -9.54 16.09 3.31
N ILE A 122 -8.52 15.31 3.69
CA ILE A 122 -7.12 15.78 3.85
C ILE A 122 -6.52 16.30 2.54
N VAL A 123 -6.87 15.71 1.39
CA VAL A 123 -6.37 16.19 0.10
C VAL A 123 -6.84 17.61 -0.20
N HIS A 124 -8.07 17.94 0.19
CA HIS A 124 -8.72 19.22 -0.12
C HIS A 124 -8.60 20.27 0.99
N CYS A 125 -8.05 19.92 2.16
CA CYS A 125 -7.86 20.87 3.25
C CYS A 125 -6.53 21.64 3.15
N MET A 126 -6.49 22.84 3.73
CA MET A 126 -5.23 23.58 3.92
C MET A 126 -4.46 23.06 5.14
N SER A 127 -5.16 22.75 6.24
CA SER A 127 -4.61 22.16 7.46
C SER A 127 -5.40 20.91 7.84
N LEU A 128 -4.78 20.00 8.60
CA LEU A 128 -5.47 18.87 9.22
C LEU A 128 -6.56 19.32 10.22
N ASP A 129 -6.55 20.59 10.63
CA ASP A 129 -7.50 21.10 11.61
C ASP A 129 -8.95 21.10 11.10
N ASP A 130 -9.13 21.15 9.78
CA ASP A 130 -10.44 21.15 9.11
C ASP A 130 -10.99 19.73 8.90
N VAL A 131 -10.23 18.71 9.31
CA VAL A 131 -10.53 17.32 8.97
C VAL A 131 -11.09 16.58 10.17
N LYS A 132 -12.18 15.86 9.89
CA LYS A 132 -12.78 14.91 10.83
C LYS A 132 -12.54 13.47 10.36
N TYR A 133 -12.34 12.59 11.32
CA TYR A 133 -12.21 11.14 11.13
C TYR A 133 -13.30 10.44 11.93
N VAL A 134 -13.97 9.45 11.35
CA VAL A 134 -15.09 8.74 11.99
C VAL A 134 -14.74 7.25 12.12
N PRO A 135 -13.91 6.85 13.10
CA PRO A 135 -13.64 5.45 13.37
C PRO A 135 -14.89 4.75 13.89
N ASP A 136 -15.61 5.33 14.84
CA ASP A 136 -16.89 4.84 15.38
C ASP A 136 -17.75 6.06 15.75
N GLU A 137 -17.16 7.02 16.45
CA GLU A 137 -17.66 8.38 16.64
C GLU A 137 -16.78 9.40 15.92
N GLU A 138 -17.31 10.57 15.62
CA GLU A 138 -16.59 11.64 14.94
C GLU A 138 -15.49 12.24 15.84
N VAL A 139 -14.25 12.28 15.34
CA VAL A 139 -13.11 12.91 16.03
C VAL A 139 -12.41 13.92 15.13
N SER A 140 -12.03 15.06 15.71
CA SER A 140 -11.26 16.07 15.00
C SER A 140 -9.77 15.74 14.96
N LEU A 141 -9.16 15.81 13.77
CA LEU A 141 -7.71 15.68 13.60
C LEU A 141 -6.94 16.90 14.11
N SER A 142 -7.62 18.03 14.38
CA SER A 142 -7.00 19.20 15.04
C SER A 142 -6.53 18.90 16.46
N THR A 143 -7.15 17.94 17.14
CA THR A 143 -6.81 17.59 18.52
C THR A 143 -5.68 16.55 18.55
N ASN A 144 -4.82 16.61 19.58
CA ASN A 144 -3.77 15.60 19.75
C ASN A 144 -4.35 14.20 20.00
N ALA A 145 -5.46 14.11 20.74
CA ALA A 145 -6.15 12.85 21.00
C ALA A 145 -6.77 12.25 19.73
N GLY A 146 -7.52 13.05 18.95
CA GLY A 146 -8.12 12.61 17.70
C GLY A 146 -7.07 12.23 16.65
N PHE A 147 -6.01 13.03 16.50
CA PHE A 147 -4.90 12.68 15.62
C PHE A 147 -4.20 11.39 16.06
N LYS A 148 -3.97 11.19 17.37
CA LYS A 148 -3.36 9.96 17.90
C LYS A 148 -4.22 8.72 17.64
N GLN A 149 -5.54 8.84 17.70
CA GLN A 149 -6.45 7.74 17.36
C GLN A 149 -6.41 7.43 15.87
N PHE A 150 -6.47 8.46 15.02
CA PHE A 150 -6.32 8.32 13.58
C PHE A 150 -4.99 7.68 13.19
N SER A 151 -3.87 8.19 13.71
CA SER A 151 -2.53 7.68 13.40
C SER A 151 -2.35 6.24 13.84
N LYS A 152 -2.86 5.87 15.03
CA LYS A 152 -2.85 4.48 15.50
C LYS A 152 -3.60 3.55 14.54
N ASN A 153 -4.77 3.96 14.05
CA ASN A 153 -5.56 3.17 13.11
C ASN A 153 -4.87 3.06 11.74
N LEU A 154 -4.28 4.15 11.24
CA LEU A 154 -3.54 4.17 9.99
C LEU A 154 -2.25 3.33 10.05
N GLU A 155 -1.50 3.40 11.15
CA GLU A 155 -0.32 2.57 11.40
C GLU A 155 -0.68 1.09 11.53
N LYS A 156 -1.78 0.76 12.20
CA LYS A 156 -2.29 -0.61 12.26
C LYS A 156 -2.67 -1.10 10.87
N ALA A 157 -3.43 -0.32 10.11
CA ALA A 157 -3.86 -0.68 8.77
C ALA A 157 -2.66 -0.92 7.83
N TRP A 158 -1.59 -0.14 7.97
CA TRP A 158 -0.34 -0.36 7.25
C TRP A 158 0.33 -1.69 7.61
N LYS A 159 0.42 -2.03 8.90
CA LYS A 159 1.01 -3.30 9.33
C LYS A 159 0.21 -4.48 8.79
N ASP A 160 -1.11 -4.42 8.91
CA ASP A 160 -2.01 -5.45 8.39
C ASP A 160 -1.84 -5.58 6.86
N LEU A 161 -1.74 -4.44 6.14
CA LEU A 161 -1.51 -4.44 4.69
C LEU A 161 -0.18 -5.09 4.29
N ILE A 162 0.90 -4.85 5.05
CA ILE A 162 2.19 -5.52 4.81
C ILE A 162 2.06 -7.03 4.96
N GLU A 163 1.36 -7.51 5.99
CA GLU A 163 1.18 -8.96 6.19
C GLU A 163 0.31 -9.58 5.11
N ILE A 164 -0.76 -8.90 4.68
CA ILE A 164 -1.57 -9.30 3.53
C ILE A 164 -0.71 -9.38 2.27
N TYR A 165 0.13 -8.36 2.03
CA TYR A 165 1.05 -8.34 0.90
C TYR A 165 1.98 -9.55 0.89
N LYS A 166 2.63 -9.85 2.02
CA LYS A 166 3.51 -11.02 2.17
C LYS A 166 2.79 -12.32 1.85
N ILE A 167 1.53 -12.47 2.30
CA ILE A 167 0.71 -13.64 1.98
C ILE A 167 0.46 -13.74 0.48
N GLN A 168 0.13 -12.64 -0.21
CA GLN A 168 -0.08 -12.67 -1.66
C GLN A 168 1.22 -12.92 -2.43
N GLN A 169 2.32 -12.28 -2.03
CA GLN A 169 3.66 -12.49 -2.59
C GLN A 169 4.05 -13.98 -2.57
N ASN A 170 3.80 -14.68 -1.45
CA ASN A 170 4.17 -16.08 -1.29
C ASN A 170 3.32 -17.07 -2.09
N LYS A 171 2.21 -16.61 -2.71
CA LYS A 171 1.39 -17.44 -3.60
C LYS A 171 1.91 -17.49 -5.03
N ILE A 172 2.81 -16.58 -5.39
CA ILE A 172 3.30 -16.43 -6.76
C ILE A 172 4.72 -17.00 -6.82
N GLU A 173 4.93 -17.97 -7.71
CA GLU A 173 6.26 -18.47 -8.00
C GLU A 173 7.03 -17.49 -8.89
N LEU A 174 8.30 -17.33 -8.57
CA LEU A 174 9.25 -16.55 -9.37
C LEU A 174 9.75 -17.44 -10.50
N ASN A 175 9.09 -17.38 -11.65
CA ASN A 175 9.49 -18.06 -12.87
C ASN A 175 10.56 -17.26 -13.63
#